data_AF-X1IL80-F1
#
_entry.id   AF-X1IL80-F1
#
_cell.length_a   1.000
_cell.length_b   1.000
_cell.length_c   1.000
_cell.angle_alpha   90.00
_cell.angle_beta   90.00
_cell.angle_gamma   90.00
#
_symmetry.space_group_name_H-M   'P 1'
#
loop_
_entity.id
_entity.type
_entity.pdbx_description
1 polymer ?
#
loop_
_entity_poly.entity_id
_entity_poly.type
_entity_poly.pdbx_seq_one_letter_code
_entity_poly.pdbx_strand_id
1 'polypeptide(L)'
;MEKQWEEMSSDEKQEALFQRWISPEGVEFASPEAEKLYKERTTRFKDALQLKKLPDRVPVLLIPSFAPAYYSGLTPHDVMYDNDKINAAWKKFSLDFQPDSHGGAAVPSPGKFLDILDFKLYKWPSHGVSPETTYQCIEGEYMKADEYDILIHNPLYFFYYIWPSRVFGALEPIQTLPHLSFLTEMYGVSVPFFHYGTP
;
A
#
# COMPACT_ATOMS: atom_id res chain seq x y z
N MET A 1 -2.16 -38.64 8.90
CA MET A 1 -2.75 -37.37 9.36
C MET A 1 -1.87 -36.27 8.83
N GLU A 2 -2.43 -35.32 8.10
CA GLU A 2 -1.73 -34.07 7.83
C GLU A 2 -1.44 -33.38 9.18
N LYS A 3 -0.24 -32.83 9.33
CA LYS A 3 0.14 -32.08 10.54
C LYS A 3 -0.77 -30.86 10.69
N GLN A 4 -1.09 -30.47 11.92
CA GLN A 4 -1.75 -29.19 12.14
C GLN A 4 -0.82 -28.03 11.81
N TRP A 5 -1.36 -26.87 11.43
CA TRP A 5 -0.55 -25.71 11.00
C TRP A 5 0.46 -25.30 12.08
N GLU A 6 0.08 -25.36 13.35
CA GLU A 6 0.92 -25.03 14.50
C GLU A 6 2.13 -25.94 14.63
N GLU A 7 2.01 -27.19 14.17
CA GLU A 7 3.04 -28.24 14.25
C GLU A 7 3.97 -28.26 13.02
N MET A 8 3.66 -27.48 11.99
CA MET A 8 4.48 -27.37 10.78
C MET A 8 5.70 -26.48 11.01
N SER A 9 6.85 -26.91 10.51
CA SER A 9 8.04 -26.09 10.35
C SER A 9 7.82 -24.94 9.36
N SER A 10 8.73 -23.96 9.35
CA SER A 10 8.68 -22.83 8.41
C SER A 10 8.65 -23.29 6.94
N ASP A 11 9.45 -24.30 6.60
CA ASP A 11 9.52 -24.86 5.24
C ASP A 11 8.21 -25.56 4.86
N GLU A 12 7.62 -26.34 5.78
CA GLU A 12 6.33 -27.00 5.55
C GLU A 12 5.20 -25.98 5.37
N LYS A 13 5.17 -24.91 6.18
CA LYS A 13 4.20 -23.81 6.04
C LYS A 13 4.35 -23.09 4.71
N GLN A 14 5.58 -22.77 4.31
CA GLN A 14 5.84 -22.10 3.05
C GLN A 14 5.43 -22.99 1.85
N GLU A 15 5.73 -24.28 1.91
CA GLU A 15 5.29 -25.23 0.88
C GLU A 15 3.77 -25.30 0.80
N ALA A 16 3.08 -25.40 1.95
CA ALA A 16 1.62 -25.38 1.99
C ALA A 16 1.02 -24.09 1.39
N LEU A 17 1.64 -22.92 1.63
CA LEU A 17 1.24 -21.65 1.00
C LEU A 17 1.42 -21.69 -0.52
N PHE A 18 2.55 -22.20 -1.01
CA PHE A 18 2.74 -22.36 -2.46
C PHE A 18 1.77 -23.37 -3.07
N GLN A 19 1.42 -24.45 -2.37
CA GLN A 19 0.42 -25.40 -2.85
C GLN A 19 -0.96 -24.77 -2.99
N ARG A 20 -1.35 -23.88 -2.07
CA ARG A 20 -2.59 -23.08 -2.20
C ARG A 20 -2.57 -22.18 -3.45
N TRP A 21 -1.41 -21.72 -3.89
CA TRP A 21 -1.30 -20.95 -5.12
C TRP A 21 -1.20 -21.81 -6.36
N ILE A 22 -0.52 -22.96 -6.33
CA ILE A 22 -0.40 -23.87 -7.48
C ILE A 22 -1.74 -24.56 -7.79
N SER A 23 -2.50 -24.89 -6.75
CA SER A 23 -3.81 -25.54 -6.82
C SER A 23 -4.84 -24.73 -6.03
N PRO A 24 -5.25 -23.55 -6.54
CA PRO A 24 -6.16 -22.67 -5.82
C PRO A 24 -7.57 -23.27 -5.74
N GLU A 25 -8.11 -23.30 -4.52
CA GLU A 25 -9.46 -23.81 -4.25
C GLU A 25 -10.52 -22.83 -4.77
N GLY A 26 -11.55 -23.34 -5.46
CA GLY A 26 -12.68 -22.55 -5.94
C GLY A 26 -12.38 -21.62 -7.13
N VAL A 27 -11.22 -21.74 -7.78
CA VAL A 27 -10.88 -20.96 -8.97
C VAL A 27 -11.21 -21.74 -10.23
N GLU A 28 -12.11 -21.19 -11.05
CA GLU A 28 -12.38 -21.67 -12.40
C GLU A 28 -11.50 -20.90 -13.40
N PHE A 29 -10.59 -21.60 -14.06
CA PHE A 29 -9.73 -20.99 -15.08
C PHE A 29 -10.50 -20.78 -16.39
N ALA A 30 -10.26 -19.65 -17.05
CA ALA A 30 -10.92 -19.31 -18.31
C ALA A 30 -10.60 -20.30 -19.45
N SER A 31 -9.44 -20.97 -19.40
CA SER A 31 -9.06 -22.02 -20.35
C SER A 31 -7.95 -22.92 -19.77
N PRO A 32 -7.69 -24.11 -20.37
CA PRO A 32 -6.55 -24.95 -19.99
C PRO A 32 -5.19 -24.23 -20.14
N GLU A 33 -5.07 -23.36 -21.14
CA GLU A 33 -3.86 -22.55 -21.35
C GLU A 33 -3.69 -21.52 -20.23
N ALA A 34 -4.77 -20.89 -19.78
CA ALA A 34 -4.74 -19.94 -18.67
C ALA A 34 -4.31 -20.63 -17.35
N GLU A 35 -4.83 -21.83 -17.09
CA GLU A 35 -4.41 -22.64 -15.94
C GLU A 35 -2.92 -23.00 -16.01
N LYS A 36 -2.45 -23.44 -17.18
CA LYS A 36 -1.04 -23.78 -17.40
C LYS A 36 -0.13 -22.56 -17.14
N LEU A 37 -0.43 -21.41 -17.74
CA LEU A 37 0.37 -20.19 -17.58
C LEU A 37 0.37 -19.71 -16.12
N TYR A 38 -0.77 -19.81 -15.44
CA TYR A 38 -0.88 -19.47 -14.02
C TYR A 38 0.04 -20.35 -13.16
N LYS A 39 -0.01 -21.68 -13.36
CA LYS A 39 0.86 -22.62 -12.63
C LYS A 39 2.34 -22.38 -12.92
N GLU A 40 2.70 -22.15 -14.19
CA GLU A 40 4.08 -21.82 -14.58
C GLU A 40 4.59 -20.56 -13.88
N ARG A 41 3.81 -19.48 -13.84
CA ARG A 41 4.17 -18.23 -13.14
C ARG A 41 4.34 -18.45 -11.63
N THR A 42 3.41 -19.17 -11.00
CA THR A 42 3.49 -19.49 -9.57
C THR A 42 4.73 -20.31 -9.24
N THR A 43 5.02 -21.35 -10.04
CA THR A 43 6.24 -22.16 -9.87
C THR A 43 7.51 -21.34 -10.09
N ARG A 44 7.52 -20.42 -11.05
CA ARG A 44 8.66 -19.52 -11.29
C ARG A 44 8.99 -18.65 -10.06
N PHE A 45 7.97 -18.08 -9.42
CA PHE A 45 8.17 -17.34 -8.16
C PHE A 45 8.64 -18.25 -7.03
N LYS A 46 8.05 -19.45 -6.91
CA LYS A 46 8.48 -20.44 -5.90
C LYS A 46 9.96 -20.78 -6.04
N ASP A 47 10.40 -21.17 -7.24
CA ASP A 47 11.77 -21.58 -7.52
C ASP A 47 12.75 -20.42 -7.25
N ALA A 48 12.40 -19.20 -7.67
CA ALA A 48 13.21 -18.00 -7.42
C ALA A 48 13.31 -17.60 -5.94
N LEU A 49 12.23 -17.75 -5.16
CA LEU A 49 12.21 -17.39 -3.73
C LEU A 49 12.89 -18.44 -2.85
N GLN A 50 12.71 -19.72 -3.17
CA GLN A 50 13.26 -20.82 -2.36
C GLN A 50 14.73 -21.10 -2.66
N LEU A 51 15.22 -20.76 -3.85
CA LEU A 51 16.60 -21.02 -4.30
C LEU A 51 16.98 -22.52 -4.28
N LYS A 52 15.99 -23.42 -4.20
CA LYS A 52 16.17 -24.88 -4.22
C LYS A 52 16.33 -25.40 -5.66
N LYS A 53 15.74 -24.70 -6.62
CA LYS A 53 15.78 -25.01 -8.06
C LYS A 53 15.92 -23.71 -8.85
N LEU A 54 16.69 -23.74 -9.93
CA LEU A 54 16.80 -22.59 -10.84
C LEU A 54 15.45 -22.40 -11.57
N PRO A 55 14.85 -21.19 -11.52
CA PRO A 55 13.62 -20.92 -12.26
C PRO A 55 13.89 -20.99 -13.77
N ASP A 56 12.84 -21.28 -14.53
CA ASP A 56 12.91 -21.37 -16.00
C ASP A 56 13.30 -20.04 -16.68
N ARG A 57 12.99 -18.91 -16.04
CA ARG A 57 13.49 -17.57 -16.35
C ARG A 57 13.38 -16.66 -15.12
N VAL A 58 13.94 -15.46 -15.19
CA VAL A 58 13.79 -14.43 -14.13
C VAL A 58 12.32 -14.01 -14.02
N PRO A 59 11.67 -14.14 -12.85
CA PRO A 59 10.29 -13.67 -12.66
C PRO A 59 10.22 -12.14 -12.67
N VAL A 60 9.13 -11.60 -13.23
CA VAL A 60 8.88 -10.15 -13.28
C VAL A 60 7.61 -9.79 -12.50
N LEU A 61 7.79 -9.05 -11.39
CA LEU A 61 6.72 -8.33 -10.71
C LEU A 61 6.63 -6.92 -11.29
N LEU A 62 5.51 -6.59 -11.95
CA LEU A 62 5.36 -5.29 -12.58
C LEU A 62 4.62 -4.28 -11.68
N ILE A 63 5.26 -3.14 -11.44
CA ILE A 63 4.68 -1.95 -10.79
C ILE A 63 4.86 -0.79 -11.78
N PRO A 64 3.89 -0.57 -12.69
CA PRO A 64 4.13 0.24 -13.89
C PRO A 64 3.94 1.75 -13.69
N SER A 65 3.83 2.22 -12.44
CA SER A 65 3.46 3.62 -12.15
C SER A 65 2.20 4.03 -12.93
N PHE A 66 2.20 5.18 -13.59
CA PHE A 66 1.09 5.69 -14.40
C PHE A 66 1.06 5.19 -15.86
N ALA A 67 1.97 4.31 -16.27
CA ALA A 67 1.98 3.80 -17.65
C ALA A 67 0.64 3.21 -18.12
N PRO A 68 -0.14 2.48 -17.29
CA PRO A 68 -1.45 1.96 -17.72
C PRO A 68 -2.49 3.05 -18.03
N ALA A 69 -2.41 4.20 -17.35
CA ALA A 69 -3.27 5.34 -17.62
C ALA A 69 -3.00 5.88 -19.03
N TYR A 70 -1.74 6.21 -19.32
CA TYR A 70 -1.33 6.71 -20.63
C TYR A 70 -1.58 5.70 -21.76
N TYR A 71 -1.30 4.41 -21.51
CA TYR A 71 -1.57 3.33 -22.46
C TYR A 71 -3.06 3.21 -22.82
N SER A 72 -3.94 3.60 -21.90
CA SER A 72 -5.40 3.58 -22.10
C SER A 72 -5.96 4.92 -22.58
N GLY A 73 -5.10 5.90 -22.92
CA GLY A 73 -5.53 7.24 -23.34
C GLY A 73 -6.13 8.08 -22.21
N LEU A 74 -5.87 7.71 -20.95
CA LEU A 74 -6.33 8.41 -19.76
C LEU A 74 -5.23 9.30 -19.18
N THR A 75 -5.64 10.26 -18.37
CA THR A 75 -4.72 11.11 -17.61
C THR A 75 -4.44 10.51 -16.21
N PRO A 76 -3.32 10.88 -15.56
CA PRO A 76 -3.13 10.64 -14.12
C PRO A 76 -4.32 11.11 -13.26
N HIS A 77 -4.91 12.26 -13.57
CA HIS A 77 -6.11 12.75 -12.90
C HIS A 77 -7.26 11.74 -12.98
N ASP A 78 -7.59 11.27 -14.19
CA ASP A 78 -8.70 10.33 -14.40
C ASP A 78 -8.61 9.12 -13.47
N VAL A 79 -7.44 8.50 -13.38
CA VAL A 79 -7.26 7.26 -12.62
C VAL A 79 -7.14 7.50 -11.12
N MET A 80 -6.79 8.70 -10.68
CA MET A 80 -6.78 9.04 -9.25
C MET A 80 -8.17 9.32 -8.69
N TYR A 81 -9.11 9.80 -9.52
CA TYR A 81 -10.43 10.24 -9.08
C TYR A 81 -11.59 9.32 -9.53
N ASP A 82 -11.34 8.37 -10.44
CA ASP A 82 -12.33 7.44 -10.95
C ASP A 82 -11.85 5.98 -10.83
N ASN A 83 -12.51 5.24 -9.92
CA ASN A 83 -12.18 3.85 -9.63
C ASN A 83 -12.49 2.89 -10.79
N ASP A 84 -13.46 3.21 -11.64
CA ASP A 84 -13.79 2.34 -12.77
C ASP A 84 -12.74 2.49 -13.87
N LYS A 85 -12.28 3.72 -14.10
CA LYS A 85 -11.20 4.01 -15.06
C LYS A 85 -9.88 3.36 -14.68
N ILE A 86 -9.44 3.48 -13.42
CA ILE A 86 -8.19 2.85 -12.96
C ILE A 86 -8.24 1.33 -13.06
N ASN A 87 -9.37 0.71 -12.67
CA ASN A 87 -9.54 -0.74 -12.79
C ASN A 87 -9.50 -1.21 -14.24
N ALA A 88 -10.22 -0.52 -15.14
CA ALA A 88 -10.22 -0.85 -16.56
C ALA A 88 -8.82 -0.73 -17.19
N ALA A 89 -8.10 0.36 -16.90
CA ALA A 89 -6.77 0.62 -17.44
C ALA A 89 -5.73 -0.40 -16.96
N TRP A 90 -5.69 -0.70 -15.66
CA TRP A 90 -4.75 -1.68 -15.09
C TRP A 90 -5.04 -3.11 -15.51
N LYS A 91 -6.32 -3.47 -15.64
CA LYS A 91 -6.74 -4.78 -16.15
C LYS A 91 -6.31 -4.93 -17.62
N LYS A 92 -6.58 -3.93 -18.46
CA LYS A 92 -6.16 -3.94 -19.87
C LYS A 92 -4.64 -4.10 -19.98
N PHE A 93 -3.88 -3.26 -19.27
CA PHE A 93 -2.42 -3.30 -19.32
C PHE A 93 -1.87 -4.65 -18.84
N SER A 94 -2.37 -5.19 -17.73
CA SER A 94 -1.94 -6.50 -17.23
C SER A 94 -2.28 -7.65 -18.20
N LEU A 95 -3.44 -7.58 -18.87
CA LEU A 95 -3.86 -8.59 -19.84
C LEU A 95 -3.08 -8.51 -21.16
N ASP A 96 -2.69 -7.32 -21.58
CA ASP A 96 -1.94 -7.12 -22.83
C ASP A 96 -0.45 -7.46 -22.66
N PHE A 97 0.16 -7.13 -21.51
CA PHE A 97 1.59 -7.35 -21.25
C PHE A 97 1.91 -8.65 -20.51
N GLN A 98 0.95 -9.23 -19.80
CA GLN A 98 1.05 -10.55 -19.16
C GLN A 98 2.30 -10.73 -18.26
N PRO A 99 2.57 -9.82 -17.29
CA PRO A 99 3.69 -10.01 -16.36
C PRO A 99 3.49 -11.27 -15.51
N ASP A 100 4.56 -11.78 -14.89
CA ASP A 100 4.46 -12.96 -14.04
C ASP A 100 3.61 -12.68 -12.79
N SER A 101 3.67 -11.44 -12.27
CA SER A 101 2.78 -10.91 -11.23
C SER A 101 2.69 -9.37 -11.33
N HIS A 102 1.71 -8.76 -10.69
CA HIS A 102 1.52 -7.31 -10.69
C HIS A 102 1.20 -6.75 -9.31
N GLY A 103 1.70 -5.54 -9.02
CA GLY A 103 1.35 -4.80 -7.79
C GLY A 103 -0.05 -4.17 -7.82
N GLY A 104 -0.82 -4.38 -8.88
CA GLY A 104 -2.10 -3.72 -9.09
C GLY A 104 -1.93 -2.21 -9.24
N ALA A 105 -2.98 -1.47 -8.90
CA ALA A 105 -3.02 -0.01 -9.00
C ALA A 105 -2.56 0.70 -7.73
N ALA A 106 -1.45 0.23 -7.13
CA ALA A 106 -0.94 0.75 -5.87
C ALA A 106 -0.30 2.15 -5.95
N VAL A 107 0.12 2.60 -7.14
CA VAL A 107 0.83 3.88 -7.32
C VAL A 107 -0.12 5.08 -7.43
N PRO A 108 -1.24 5.01 -8.18
CA PRO A 108 -2.23 6.09 -8.16
C PRO A 108 -2.95 6.12 -6.81
N SER A 109 -2.54 7.03 -5.95
CA SER A 109 -3.20 7.31 -4.68
C SER A 109 -4.58 7.88 -4.95
N PRO A 110 -5.62 7.52 -4.18
CA PRO A 110 -6.95 8.07 -4.39
C PRO A 110 -6.95 9.59 -4.18
N GLY A 111 -7.24 10.36 -5.22
CA GLY A 111 -7.17 11.82 -5.19
C GLY A 111 -8.10 12.42 -4.13
N LYS A 112 -9.34 11.91 -4.03
CA LYS A 112 -10.31 12.34 -3.01
C LYS A 112 -9.81 12.16 -1.57
N PHE A 113 -9.01 11.13 -1.31
CA PHE A 113 -8.41 10.93 0.02
C PHE A 113 -7.38 12.02 0.33
N LEU A 114 -6.54 12.38 -0.65
CA LEU A 114 -5.54 13.44 -0.52
C LEU A 114 -6.20 14.82 -0.37
N ASP A 115 -7.29 15.09 -1.09
CA ASP A 115 -8.07 16.32 -0.98
C ASP A 115 -8.64 16.49 0.44
N ILE A 116 -9.26 15.43 0.99
CA ILE A 116 -9.89 15.46 2.32
C ILE A 116 -8.87 15.74 3.41
N LEU A 117 -7.69 15.13 3.31
CA LEU A 117 -6.65 15.27 4.34
C LEU A 117 -5.75 16.50 4.15
N ASP A 118 -5.94 17.27 3.08
CA ASP A 118 -5.05 18.36 2.69
C ASP A 118 -3.58 17.90 2.65
N PHE A 119 -3.27 16.93 1.80
CA PHE A 119 -1.93 16.35 1.72
C PHE A 119 -0.90 17.35 1.20
N LYS A 120 0.25 17.46 1.86
CA LYS A 120 1.24 18.54 1.63
C LYS A 120 2.58 18.09 1.03
N LEU A 121 2.90 16.79 1.06
CA LEU A 121 4.22 16.28 0.64
C LEU A 121 4.43 16.29 -0.88
N TYR A 122 3.35 16.26 -1.66
CA TYR A 122 3.41 16.18 -3.10
C TYR A 122 2.48 17.20 -3.73
N LYS A 123 2.86 17.67 -4.92
CA LYS A 123 1.90 18.16 -5.91
C LYS A 123 1.44 16.99 -6.76
N TRP A 124 0.16 16.95 -7.09
CA TRP A 124 -0.45 15.92 -7.92
C TRP A 124 -1.47 16.57 -8.87
N PRO A 125 -2.06 15.84 -9.83
CA PRO A 125 -3.07 16.37 -10.74
C PRO A 125 -4.11 17.26 -10.04
N SER A 126 -4.33 18.45 -10.61
CA SER A 126 -5.22 19.50 -10.07
C SER A 126 -4.74 20.16 -8.77
N HIS A 127 -3.61 19.72 -8.20
CA HIS A 127 -3.01 20.23 -6.97
C HIS A 127 -1.54 20.61 -7.21
N GLY A 128 -1.35 21.63 -8.05
CA GLY A 128 -0.04 22.22 -8.33
C GLY A 128 0.67 21.69 -9.58
N VAL A 129 0.11 20.69 -10.28
CA VAL A 129 0.53 20.25 -11.61
C VAL A 129 -0.68 20.01 -12.52
N SER A 130 -0.44 19.92 -13.84
CA SER A 130 -1.51 19.67 -14.82
C SER A 130 -2.16 18.29 -14.65
N PRO A 131 -3.41 18.08 -15.11
CA PRO A 131 -4.08 16.78 -15.07
C PRO A 131 -3.30 15.63 -15.70
N GLU A 132 -2.45 15.92 -16.68
CA GLU A 132 -1.65 14.97 -17.45
C GLU A 132 -0.32 14.60 -16.77
N THR A 133 0.09 15.36 -15.74
CA THR A 133 1.37 15.20 -15.05
C THR A 133 1.22 14.34 -13.80
N THR A 134 2.20 13.48 -13.52
CA THR A 134 2.23 12.65 -12.30
C THR A 134 2.67 13.48 -11.07
N TYR A 135 3.16 12.82 -10.03
CA TYR A 135 3.52 13.48 -8.78
C TYR A 135 4.83 14.26 -8.87
N GLN A 136 4.87 15.38 -8.16
CA GLN A 136 6.11 16.10 -7.85
C GLN A 136 6.27 16.17 -6.34
N CYS A 137 7.35 15.59 -5.81
CA CYS A 137 7.68 15.70 -4.39
C CYS A 137 8.03 17.15 -4.04
N ILE A 138 7.57 17.62 -2.89
CA ILE A 138 7.88 18.93 -2.33
C ILE A 138 8.82 18.72 -1.14
N GLU A 139 10.07 19.16 -1.31
CA GLU A 139 11.04 19.12 -0.23
C GLU A 139 10.67 20.12 0.86
N GLY A 140 10.76 19.67 2.11
CA GLY A 140 10.45 20.45 3.30
C GLY A 140 11.09 19.83 4.54
N GLU A 141 11.11 20.58 5.63
CA GLU A 141 11.60 20.12 6.92
C GLU A 141 10.47 19.43 7.70
N TYR A 142 10.25 18.14 7.44
CA TYR A 142 9.21 17.34 8.10
C TYR A 142 9.67 16.67 9.40
N MET A 143 10.98 16.67 9.65
CA MET A 143 11.62 16.27 10.88
C MET A 143 12.76 17.24 11.16
N LYS A 144 12.77 17.85 12.34
CA LYS A 144 13.79 18.82 12.75
C LYS A 144 14.96 18.11 13.41
N ALA A 145 16.11 18.78 13.44
CA ALA A 145 17.34 18.24 14.01
C ALA A 145 17.24 17.90 15.51
N ASP A 146 16.35 18.54 16.26
CA ASP A 146 16.10 18.28 17.67
C ASP A 146 15.06 17.17 17.92
N GLU A 147 14.50 16.56 16.87
CA GLU A 147 13.46 15.54 16.97
C GLU A 147 13.96 14.10 16.79
N TYR A 148 15.25 13.92 16.52
CA TYR A 148 15.86 12.58 16.43
C TYR A 148 15.67 11.80 17.72
N ASP A 149 15.87 12.44 18.87
CA ASP A 149 15.66 11.79 20.15
C ASP A 149 14.19 11.37 20.33
N ILE A 150 13.23 12.16 19.88
CA ILE A 150 11.80 11.81 19.96
C ILE A 150 11.51 10.56 19.12
N LEU A 151 11.97 10.53 17.86
CA LEU A 151 11.80 9.39 16.97
C LEU A 151 12.46 8.12 17.52
N ILE A 152 13.68 8.23 18.06
CA ILE A 152 14.44 7.10 18.60
C ILE A 152 13.78 6.52 19.84
N HIS A 153 13.36 7.38 20.78
CA HIS A 153 12.76 6.93 22.03
C HIS A 153 11.32 6.46 21.86
N ASN A 154 10.55 7.09 20.97
CA ASN A 154 9.15 6.76 20.75
C ASN A 154 8.72 6.97 19.28
N PRO A 155 9.03 6.01 18.39
CA PRO A 155 8.70 6.14 16.98
C PRO A 155 7.19 6.19 16.72
N LEU A 156 6.39 5.53 17.56
CA LEU A 156 4.93 5.59 17.46
C LEU A 156 4.42 7.00 17.72
N TYR A 157 4.92 7.68 18.76
CA TYR A 157 4.53 9.06 19.02
C TYR A 157 4.87 9.99 17.84
N PHE A 158 6.07 9.84 17.27
CA PHE A 158 6.47 10.60 16.10
C PHE A 158 5.54 10.35 14.90
N PHE A 159 5.27 9.08 14.55
CA PHE A 159 4.45 8.75 13.38
C PHE A 159 2.93 8.88 13.58
N TYR A 160 2.44 8.95 14.82
CA TYR A 160 1.02 9.21 15.07
C TYR A 160 0.70 10.70 15.26
N TYR A 161 1.60 11.48 15.86
CA TYR A 161 1.29 12.86 16.24
C TYR A 161 2.11 13.90 15.47
N ILE A 162 3.43 13.70 15.37
CA ILE A 162 4.31 14.71 14.76
C ILE A 162 4.25 14.66 13.24
N TRP A 163 4.51 13.50 12.64
CA TRP A 163 4.58 13.37 11.18
C TRP A 163 3.24 13.69 10.50
N PRO A 164 2.09 13.11 10.89
CA PRO A 164 0.82 13.35 10.20
C PRO A 164 0.39 14.81 10.24
N SER A 165 0.62 15.49 11.37
CA SER A 165 0.27 16.91 11.54
C SER A 165 0.97 17.86 10.56
N ARG A 166 2.10 17.43 9.99
CA ARG A 166 2.90 18.23 9.05
C ARG A 166 2.56 17.91 7.60
N VAL A 167 2.23 16.66 7.32
CA VAL A 167 2.03 16.16 5.95
C VAL A 167 0.56 16.16 5.54
N PHE A 168 -0.37 16.23 6.49
CA PHE A 168 -1.80 16.36 6.28
C PHE A 168 -2.33 17.59 7.04
N GLY A 169 -2.78 18.62 6.33
CA GLY A 169 -3.30 19.83 6.97
C GLY A 169 -4.54 19.58 7.81
N ALA A 170 -5.41 18.66 7.39
CA ALA A 170 -6.57 18.27 8.18
C ALA A 170 -6.20 17.61 9.53
N LEU A 171 -4.98 17.09 9.65
CA LEU A 171 -4.47 16.45 10.86
C LEU A 171 -3.51 17.34 11.65
N GLU A 172 -3.29 18.60 11.26
CA GLU A 172 -2.49 19.55 12.04
C GLU A 172 -2.91 19.61 13.53
N PRO A 173 -4.22 19.64 13.88
CA PRO A 173 -4.66 19.67 15.27
C PRO A 173 -4.37 18.39 16.07
N ILE A 174 -3.91 17.29 15.46
CA ILE A 174 -3.63 16.06 16.22
C ILE A 174 -2.52 16.27 17.27
N GLN A 175 -1.65 17.27 17.07
CA GLN A 175 -0.64 17.67 18.06
C GLN A 175 -1.23 18.28 19.32
N THR A 176 -2.46 18.81 19.27
CA THR A 176 -3.14 19.38 20.44
C THR A 176 -3.90 18.32 21.23
N LEU A 177 -3.88 17.05 20.79
CA LEU A 177 -4.52 15.98 21.53
C LEU A 177 -3.86 15.82 22.90
N PRO A 178 -4.66 15.70 23.97
CA PRO A 178 -4.12 15.56 25.31
C PRO A 178 -3.44 14.21 25.49
N HIS A 179 -2.36 14.21 26.28
CA HIS A 179 -1.63 12.99 26.59
C HIS A 179 -2.51 12.00 27.39
N LEU A 180 -2.57 10.75 26.94
CA LEU A 180 -3.44 9.72 27.52
C LEU A 180 -2.88 9.09 28.82
N SER A 181 -1.75 9.56 29.37
CA SER A 181 -1.23 9.05 30.64
C SER A 181 -2.24 9.15 31.78
N PHE A 182 -3.12 10.15 31.76
CA PHE A 182 -4.11 10.31 32.82
C PHE A 182 -5.16 9.19 32.87
N LEU A 183 -5.24 8.33 31.84
CA LEU A 183 -6.09 7.14 31.87
C LEU A 183 -5.61 6.07 32.87
N THR A 184 -4.37 6.16 33.36
CA THR A 184 -3.83 5.15 34.29
C THR A 184 -4.41 5.27 35.70
N GLU A 185 -5.13 6.35 36.01
CA GLU A 185 -5.69 6.62 37.34
C GLU A 185 -7.12 7.15 37.23
N MET A 186 -8.01 6.69 38.12
CA MET A 186 -9.44 7.03 38.08
C MET A 186 -9.69 8.54 38.19
N TYR A 187 -8.86 9.27 38.95
CA TYR A 187 -8.99 10.71 39.11
C TYR A 187 -8.61 11.50 37.85
N GLY A 188 -7.75 10.92 37.00
CA GLY A 188 -7.27 11.55 35.77
C GLY A 188 -8.07 11.14 34.53
N VAL A 189 -8.86 10.07 34.60
CA VAL A 189 -9.45 9.42 33.41
C VAL A 189 -10.29 10.36 32.55
N SER A 190 -10.92 11.38 33.12
CA SER A 190 -11.75 12.36 32.39
C SER A 190 -10.94 13.51 31.77
N VAL A 191 -9.73 13.78 32.24
CA VAL A 191 -8.91 14.96 31.85
C VAL A 191 -8.60 14.99 30.36
N PRO A 192 -8.20 13.88 29.70
CA PRO A 192 -7.95 13.90 28.25
C PRO A 192 -9.22 14.10 27.41
N PHE A 193 -10.41 14.02 28.00
CA PHE A 193 -11.66 14.12 27.25
C PHE A 193 -12.33 15.49 27.32
N PHE A 194 -11.83 16.41 28.15
CA PHE A 194 -12.44 17.73 28.32
C PHE A 194 -12.63 18.49 27.01
N HIS A 195 -11.63 18.44 26.13
CA HIS A 195 -11.63 19.14 24.84
C HIS A 195 -12.69 18.62 23.84
N TYR A 196 -13.25 17.42 24.04
CA TYR A 196 -14.32 16.88 23.18
C TYR A 196 -15.72 17.22 23.70
N GLY A 197 -15.84 17.62 24.97
CA GLY A 197 -17.11 17.91 25.62
C GLY A 197 -17.41 19.41 25.78
N THR A 198 -16.42 20.27 25.52
CA THR A 198 -16.56 21.73 25.58
C THR A 198 -16.73 22.31 24.17
N PRO A 199 -17.71 23.22 23.94
CA PRO A 199 -17.92 23.87 22.65
C PRO A 199 -16.74 24.76 22.24
#